data_AF-A0A4P8SV51-F1
#
_entry.id   AF-A0A4P8SV51-F1
#
_cell.length_a   1.000
_cell.length_b   1.000
_cell.length_c   1.000
_cell.angle_alpha   90.00
_cell.angle_beta   90.00
_cell.angle_gamma   90.00
#
_symmetry.space_group_name_H-M   'P 1'
#
loop_
_entity.id
_entity.type
_entity.pdbx_description
1 polymer ?
#
loop_
_entity_poly.entity_id
_entity_poly.type
_entity_poly.pdbx_seq_one_letter_code
_entity_poly.pdbx_strand_id
1 'polypeptide(L)'
;MTDENERPRAEDDAARLGLVVVGEAAALHAGDDASLDASEENIRETVDSMVDEPLTPRQEEVVERLASAGGTLTAGLSGALAAKTGGNVEDVLEGAARSVVWQQRLAERDALQGQPQESFEDGPTDDPRDDARIDPREDAGAQQRRRDDDGRDRG
;
A
#
# COMPACT_ATOMS: atom_id res chain seq x y z
N MET A 1 20.65 -0.80 -23.09
CA MET A 1 19.23 -0.50 -22.83
C MET A 1 19.07 -0.65 -21.34
N THR A 2 19.31 0.43 -20.60
CA THR A 2 19.02 0.53 -19.18
C THR A 2 17.54 0.83 -19.05
N ASP A 3 16.83 0.05 -18.24
CA ASP A 3 15.41 0.21 -18.00
C ASP A 3 15.13 1.63 -17.48
N GLU A 4 14.50 2.47 -18.29
CA GLU A 4 14.01 3.80 -17.87
C GLU A 4 12.79 3.70 -16.92
N ASN A 5 12.40 2.47 -16.52
CA ASN A 5 11.28 2.16 -15.63
C ASN A 5 11.68 1.82 -14.19
N GLU A 6 12.96 1.91 -13.82
CA GLU A 6 13.43 1.56 -12.46
C GLU A 6 13.21 2.68 -11.42
N ARG A 7 12.19 3.52 -11.59
CA ARG A 7 11.76 4.42 -10.52
C ARG A 7 10.99 3.60 -9.48
N PRO A 8 11.36 3.64 -8.19
CA PRO A 8 10.57 3.06 -7.12
C PRO A 8 9.12 3.49 -7.24
N ARG A 9 8.18 2.57 -6.97
CA ARG A 9 6.76 2.93 -7.01
C ARG A 9 6.47 3.90 -5.87
N ALA A 10 5.53 4.83 -6.10
CA ALA A 10 5.14 5.82 -5.10
C ALA A 10 4.69 5.16 -3.78
N GLU A 11 4.12 3.97 -3.86
CA GLU A 11 3.72 3.15 -2.71
C GLU A 11 4.91 2.63 -1.90
N ASP A 12 6.03 2.28 -2.54
CA ASP A 12 7.24 1.83 -1.87
C ASP A 12 7.93 2.98 -1.13
N ASP A 13 7.98 4.15 -1.77
CA ASP A 13 8.51 5.38 -1.15
C ASP A 13 7.64 5.81 0.03
N ALA A 14 6.32 5.74 -0.11
CA ALA A 14 5.38 6.01 0.98
C ALA A 14 5.55 5.02 2.14
N ALA A 15 5.79 3.74 1.86
CA ALA A 15 6.04 2.74 2.89
C ALA A 15 7.36 3.01 3.64
N ARG A 16 8.44 3.34 2.92
CA ARG A 16 9.72 3.73 3.51
C ARG A 16 9.58 4.97 4.40
N LEU A 17 8.96 6.04 3.89
CA LEU A 17 8.68 7.25 4.66
C LEU A 17 7.80 6.98 5.88
N GLY A 18 6.78 6.12 5.74
CA GLY A 18 5.92 5.71 6.84
C GLY A 18 6.69 5.00 7.96
N LEU A 19 7.63 4.12 7.62
CA LEU A 19 8.47 3.43 8.60
C LEU A 19 9.43 4.39 9.32
N VAL A 20 10.01 5.35 8.60
CA VAL A 20 10.84 6.41 9.18
C VAL A 20 10.05 7.20 10.23
N VAL A 21 8.83 7.63 9.90
CA VAL A 21 7.96 8.38 10.83
C VAL A 21 7.58 7.56 12.07
N VAL A 22 7.38 6.24 11.93
CA VAL A 22 7.16 5.34 13.07
C VAL A 22 8.42 5.21 13.93
N GLY A 23 9.61 5.16 13.31
CA GLY A 23 10.89 5.17 13.99
C GLY A 23 11.11 6.44 14.82
N GLU A 24 10.82 7.61 14.24
CA GLU A 24 10.85 8.91 14.91
C GLU A 24 9.91 8.95 16.12
N ALA A 25 8.69 8.45 15.95
CA ALA A 25 7.73 8.36 17.04
C ALA A 25 8.22 7.44 18.18
N ALA A 26 8.91 6.35 17.85
CA ALA A 26 9.52 5.45 18.83
C ALA A 26 10.69 6.12 19.55
N ALA A 27 11.54 6.87 18.84
CA ALA A 27 12.64 7.64 19.44
C ALA A 27 12.12 8.73 20.39
N LEU A 28 11.10 9.49 19.96
CA LEU A 28 10.41 10.47 20.81
C LEU A 28 9.78 9.83 22.05
N HIS A 29 9.27 8.60 21.93
CA HIS A 29 8.70 7.88 23.04
C HIS A 29 9.76 7.37 24.02
N ALA A 30 10.88 6.84 23.51
CA ALA A 30 12.02 6.38 24.31
C ALA A 30 12.66 7.53 25.12
N GLY A 31 12.63 8.74 24.57
CA GLY A 31 13.06 9.96 25.25
C GLY A 31 14.57 10.02 25.50
N ASP A 32 15.36 9.32 24.69
CA ASP A 32 16.81 9.36 24.71
C ASP A 32 17.37 10.08 23.47
N ASP A 33 18.30 11.00 23.70
CA ASP A 33 18.86 11.87 22.66
C ASP A 33 19.58 11.08 21.56
N ALA A 34 20.17 9.93 21.89
CA ALA A 34 20.88 9.10 20.91
C ALA A 34 19.92 8.45 19.90
N SER A 35 18.74 8.00 20.34
CA SER A 35 17.70 7.49 19.46
C SER A 35 17.12 8.60 18.57
N LEU A 36 17.00 9.82 19.09
CA LEU A 36 16.56 10.97 18.31
C LEU A 36 17.57 11.34 17.22
N ASP A 37 18.85 11.47 17.56
CA ASP A 37 19.92 11.75 16.59
C ASP A 37 19.97 10.67 15.49
N ALA A 38 19.86 9.39 15.87
CA ALA A 38 19.84 8.27 14.93
C ALA A 38 18.60 8.29 14.03
N SER A 39 17.45 8.71 14.55
CA SER A 39 16.21 8.83 13.78
C SER A 39 16.30 9.99 12.78
N GLU A 40 16.86 11.14 13.19
CA GLU A 40 17.12 12.26 12.28
C GLU A 40 18.08 11.88 11.15
N GLU A 41 19.16 11.16 11.44
CA GLU A 41 20.08 10.64 10.43
C GLU A 41 19.36 9.67 9.49
N ASN A 42 18.53 8.76 10.02
CA ASN A 42 17.74 7.83 9.21
C ASN A 42 16.76 8.54 8.27
N ILE A 43 16.12 9.62 8.72
CA ILE A 43 15.26 10.47 7.88
C ILE A 43 16.06 11.05 6.71
N ARG A 44 17.23 11.63 7.00
CA ARG A 44 18.08 12.26 5.97
C ARG A 44 18.55 11.22 4.96
N GLU A 45 19.08 10.08 5.41
CA GLU A 45 19.53 8.99 4.54
C GLU A 45 18.39 8.42 3.68
N THR A 46 17.21 8.21 4.28
CA THR A 46 16.07 7.67 3.54
C THR A 46 15.65 8.63 2.45
N VAL A 47 15.50 9.93 2.76
CA VAL A 47 15.11 10.95 1.79
C VAL A 47 16.17 11.16 0.71
N ASP A 48 17.45 11.18 1.08
CA ASP A 48 18.57 11.26 0.13
C ASP A 48 18.54 10.10 -0.87
N SER A 49 18.21 8.88 -0.42
CA SER A 49 18.07 7.71 -1.30
C SER A 49 16.90 7.77 -2.28
N MET A 50 15.93 8.67 -2.07
CA MET A 50 14.71 8.81 -2.89
C MET A 50 14.76 10.00 -3.87
N VAL A 51 15.81 10.84 -3.79
CA VAL A 51 15.93 12.02 -4.66
C VAL A 51 17.03 11.85 -5.70
N ASP A 52 16.74 12.26 -6.94
CA ASP A 52 17.70 12.19 -8.05
C ASP A 52 18.83 13.23 -7.91
N GLU A 53 18.55 14.35 -7.24
CA GLU A 53 19.48 15.44 -6.99
C GLU A 53 19.48 15.78 -5.49
N PRO A 54 20.63 16.19 -4.92
CA PRO A 54 20.69 16.62 -3.53
C PRO A 54 19.68 17.72 -3.25
N LEU A 55 19.02 17.61 -2.09
CA LEU A 55 18.10 18.64 -1.64
C LEU A 55 18.83 19.98 -1.48
N THR A 56 18.13 21.07 -1.79
CA THR A 56 18.60 22.39 -1.38
C THR A 56 18.55 22.50 0.14
N PRO A 57 19.38 23.35 0.78
CA PRO A 57 19.36 23.51 2.24
C PRO A 57 17.97 23.85 2.81
N ARG A 58 17.16 24.58 2.03
CA ARG A 58 15.79 24.92 2.44
C ARG A 58 14.84 23.73 2.37
N GLN A 59 15.04 22.81 1.42
CA GLN A 59 14.23 21.60 1.32
C GLN A 59 14.57 20.61 2.43
N GLU A 60 15.86 20.46 2.78
CA GLU A 60 16.29 19.65 3.93
C GLU A 60 15.61 20.11 5.23
N GLU A 61 15.63 21.42 5.49
CA GLU A 61 14.95 22.01 6.66
C GLU A 61 13.43 21.75 6.66
N VAL A 62 12.78 21.76 5.48
CA VAL A 62 11.35 21.46 5.36
C VAL A 62 11.09 19.98 5.65
N VAL A 63 11.90 19.08 5.10
CA VAL A 63 11.79 17.63 5.32
C VAL A 63 11.96 17.30 6.80
N GLU A 64 12.98 17.86 7.45
CA GLU A 64 13.24 17.67 8.89
C GLU A 64 12.04 18.13 9.74
N ARG A 65 11.47 19.29 9.45
CA ARG A 65 10.27 19.79 10.14
C ARG A 65 9.04 18.91 9.90
N LEU A 66 8.87 18.39 8.68
CA LEU A 66 7.76 17.49 8.36
C LEU A 66 7.92 16.14 9.06
N ALA A 67 9.14 15.61 9.14
CA ALA A 67 9.43 14.38 9.84
C ALA A 67 9.19 14.53 11.35
N SER A 68 9.71 15.61 11.96
CA SER A 68 9.48 15.92 13.38
C SER A 68 7.98 16.09 13.69
N ALA A 69 7.23 16.79 12.82
CA ALA A 69 5.78 16.92 12.97
C ALA A 69 5.07 15.57 12.83
N GLY A 70 5.45 14.75 11.84
CA GLY A 70 4.91 13.42 11.61
C GLY A 70 5.17 12.46 12.77
N GLY A 71 6.40 12.45 13.30
CA GLY A 71 6.79 11.68 14.47
C GLY A 71 6.02 12.09 15.72
N THR A 72 5.90 13.40 15.97
CA THR A 72 5.11 13.94 17.09
C THR A 72 3.64 13.53 17.00
N LEU A 73 3.02 13.64 15.82
CA LEU A 73 1.63 13.22 15.60
C LEU A 73 1.47 11.72 15.83
N THR A 74 2.40 10.92 15.31
CA THR A 74 2.39 9.46 15.44
C THR A 74 2.60 9.02 16.89
N ALA A 75 3.52 9.64 17.62
CA ALA A 75 3.73 9.40 19.06
C ALA A 75 2.49 9.79 19.88
N GLY A 76 1.91 10.96 19.62
CA GLY A 76 0.70 11.43 20.31
C GLY A 76 -0.52 10.55 20.06
N LEU A 77 -0.75 10.14 18.81
CA LEU A 77 -1.83 9.23 18.44
C LEU A 77 -1.61 7.83 19.03
N SER A 78 -0.38 7.35 19.03
CA SER A 78 -0.02 6.05 19.63
C SER A 78 -0.23 6.05 21.14
N GLY A 79 0.17 7.13 21.83
CA GLY A 79 -0.13 7.38 23.24
C GLY A 79 -1.62 7.41 23.55
N ALA A 80 -2.41 8.13 22.74
CA ALA A 80 -3.86 8.20 22.91
C ALA A 80 -4.54 6.83 22.69
N LEU A 81 -4.08 6.06 21.70
CA LEU A 81 -4.61 4.73 21.40
C LEU A 81 -4.25 3.72 22.50
N ALA A 82 -3.01 3.72 22.98
CA ALA A 82 -2.56 2.90 24.09
C ALA A 82 -3.39 3.18 25.35
N ALA A 83 -3.58 4.46 25.71
CA ALA A 83 -4.41 4.86 26.85
C ALA A 83 -5.87 4.42 26.70
N LYS A 84 -6.45 4.50 25.49
CA LYS A 84 -7.83 4.09 25.22
C LYS A 84 -8.03 2.57 25.30
N THR A 85 -7.02 1.79 24.93
CA THR A 85 -7.09 0.33 24.84
C THR A 85 -6.51 -0.38 26.08
N GLY A 86 -5.84 0.35 26.96
CA GLY A 86 -5.13 -0.21 28.11
C GLY A 86 -3.86 -0.98 27.73
N GLY A 87 -3.28 -0.69 26.56
CA GLY A 87 -2.05 -1.31 26.05
C GLY A 87 -0.81 -0.41 26.19
N ASN A 88 0.31 -0.86 25.64
CA ASN A 88 1.57 -0.11 25.62
C ASN A 88 1.74 0.65 24.29
N VAL A 89 2.48 1.76 24.30
CA VAL A 89 2.74 2.58 23.10
C VAL A 89 3.61 1.82 22.12
N GLU A 90 4.57 1.04 22.61
CA GLU A 90 5.47 0.20 21.84
C GLU A 90 4.70 -0.84 21.02
N ASP A 91 3.69 -1.47 21.61
CA ASP A 91 2.83 -2.44 20.90
C ASP A 91 2.04 -1.78 19.77
N VAL A 92 1.60 -0.54 19.98
CA VAL A 92 0.88 0.25 18.97
C VAL A 92 1.80 0.66 17.83
N LEU A 93 2.99 1.17 18.14
CA LEU A 93 3.99 1.55 17.14
C LEU A 93 4.49 0.34 16.34
N GLU A 94 4.71 -0.80 17.01
CA GLU A 94 5.05 -2.05 16.34
C GLU A 94 3.91 -2.51 15.39
N GLY A 95 2.66 -2.42 15.85
CA GLY A 95 1.48 -2.68 15.03
C GLY A 95 1.38 -1.76 13.81
N ALA A 96 1.71 -0.48 13.97
CA ALA A 96 1.75 0.49 12.88
C ALA A 96 2.83 0.12 11.85
N ALA A 97 4.06 -0.18 12.29
CA ALA A 97 5.14 -0.62 11.40
C ALA A 97 4.77 -1.89 10.62
N ARG A 98 4.21 -2.90 11.30
CA ARG A 98 3.73 -4.13 10.63
C ARG A 98 2.64 -3.84 9.61
N SER A 99 1.76 -2.88 9.89
CA SER A 99 0.68 -2.50 8.97
C SER A 99 1.22 -1.83 7.70
N VAL A 100 2.23 -0.97 7.83
CA VAL A 100 2.91 -0.35 6.68
C VAL A 100 3.55 -1.41 5.78
N VAL A 101 4.32 -2.34 6.36
CA VAL A 101 4.95 -3.44 5.60
C VAL A 101 3.90 -4.33 4.93
N TRP A 102 2.80 -4.61 5.63
CA TRP A 102 1.71 -5.40 5.07
C TRP A 102 1.03 -4.70 3.88
N GLN A 103 0.77 -3.40 3.98
CA GLN A 103 0.20 -2.61 2.88
C GLN A 103 1.13 -2.56 1.67
N GLN A 104 2.44 -2.41 1.89
CA GLN A 104 3.43 -2.47 0.82
C GLN A 104 3.38 -3.82 0.08
N ARG A 105 3.39 -4.94 0.81
CA ARG A 105 3.29 -6.28 0.20
C ARG A 105 2.00 -6.50 -0.58
N LEU A 106 0.89 -5.91 -0.14
CA LEU A 106 -0.37 -5.96 -0.88
C LEU A 106 -0.27 -5.19 -2.20
N ALA A 107 0.30 -3.98 -2.17
CA ALA A 107 0.52 -3.18 -3.37
C ALA A 107 1.45 -3.88 -4.38
N GLU A 108 2.53 -4.50 -3.90
CA GLU A 108 3.44 -5.30 -4.73
C GLU A 108 2.70 -6.46 -5.41
N ARG A 109 1.86 -7.18 -4.66
CA ARG A 109 1.10 -8.32 -5.17
C ARG A 109 0.10 -7.91 -6.24
N ASP A 110 -0.63 -6.82 -6.01
CA ASP A 110 -1.64 -6.34 -6.95
C ASP A 110 -0.99 -5.84 -8.25
N ALA A 111 0.18 -5.20 -8.15
CA ALA A 111 0.96 -4.77 -9.31
C ALA A 111 1.52 -5.95 -10.14
N LEU A 112 1.78 -7.11 -9.53
CA LEU A 112 2.17 -8.33 -10.24
C LEU A 112 0.97 -9.02 -10.92
N GLN A 113 -0.24 -8.84 -10.39
CA GLN A 113 -1.48 -9.42 -10.95
C GLN A 113 -2.12 -8.56 -12.04
N GLY A 114 -1.84 -7.25 -12.06
CA GLY A 114 -2.35 -6.30 -13.05
C GLY A 114 -1.61 -6.29 -14.39
N GLN A 115 -0.59 -7.12 -14.60
CA GLN A 115 0.02 -7.25 -15.92
C GLN A 115 -0.92 -8.02 -16.84
N PRO A 116 -1.37 -7.45 -17.98
CA PRO A 116 -2.09 -8.23 -18.98
C PRO A 116 -1.16 -9.38 -19.39
N GLN A 117 -1.62 -10.62 -19.21
CA GLN A 117 -1.04 -11.74 -19.93
C GLN A 117 -1.07 -11.32 -21.39
N GLU A 118 0.10 -11.10 -22.00
CA GLU A 118 0.22 -11.15 -23.44
C GLU A 118 -0.30 -12.53 -23.83
N SER A 119 -1.57 -12.57 -24.23
CA SER A 119 -2.13 -13.67 -24.97
C SER A 119 -1.24 -13.81 -26.18
N PHE A 120 -0.28 -14.73 -26.11
CA PHE A 120 0.32 -15.32 -27.28
C PHE A 120 -0.84 -16.00 -28.02
N GLU A 121 -1.55 -15.23 -28.85
CA GLU A 121 -2.42 -15.77 -29.89
C GLU A 121 -1.50 -16.47 -30.90
N ASP A 122 -1.16 -17.70 -30.54
CA ASP A 122 -0.82 -18.77 -31.46
C ASP A 122 -2.03 -18.90 -32.41
N GLY A 123 -1.86 -18.39 -33.63
CA GLY A 123 -2.95 -18.21 -34.56
C GLY A 123 -3.52 -19.53 -35.11
N PRO A 124 -4.71 -19.49 -35.73
CA PRO A 124 -5.07 -20.46 -36.75
C PRO A 124 -4.90 -19.82 -38.13
N THR A 125 -3.93 -20.32 -38.90
CA THR A 125 -4.00 -20.25 -40.36
C THR A 125 -5.20 -21.07 -40.81
N ASP A 126 -6.25 -20.46 -41.37
CA ASP A 126 -7.19 -21.18 -42.25
C ASP A 126 -7.94 -20.26 -43.24
N ASP A 127 -7.68 -20.57 -44.51
CA ASP A 127 -8.47 -20.52 -45.76
C ASP A 127 -9.70 -19.57 -45.89
N PRO A 128 -9.78 -18.69 -46.93
CA PRO A 128 -10.96 -17.89 -47.19
C PRO A 128 -11.96 -18.63 -48.07
N ARG A 129 -12.73 -19.58 -47.51
CA ARG A 129 -13.93 -20.17 -48.17
C ARG A 129 -14.96 -20.64 -47.16
N ASP A 130 -16.01 -19.85 -46.93
CA ASP A 130 -17.39 -20.27 -47.21
C ASP A 130 -18.41 -19.26 -46.67
N ASP A 131 -19.11 -18.62 -47.63
CA ASP A 131 -20.41 -18.00 -47.45
C ASP A 131 -21.45 -19.10 -47.11
N ALA A 132 -21.86 -19.21 -45.85
CA ALA A 132 -23.08 -19.92 -45.50
C ALA A 132 -23.73 -19.37 -44.21
N ARG A 133 -24.66 -18.43 -44.44
CA ARG A 133 -25.90 -18.15 -43.69
C ARG A 133 -26.24 -19.16 -42.58
N ILE A 134 -26.56 -18.65 -41.38
CA ILE A 134 -27.80 -18.93 -40.62
C ILE A 134 -27.89 -17.95 -39.43
N ASP A 135 -28.96 -17.14 -39.46
CA ASP A 135 -29.42 -16.22 -38.41
C ASP A 135 -30.25 -17.00 -37.34
N PRO A 136 -30.69 -16.40 -36.21
CA PRO A 136 -30.65 -16.98 -34.88
C PRO A 136 -31.91 -17.81 -34.59
N ARG A 137 -31.79 -18.85 -33.76
CA ARG A 137 -32.96 -19.52 -33.20
C ARG A 137 -32.93 -19.49 -31.70
N GLU A 138 -33.88 -18.74 -31.18
CA GLU A 138 -34.40 -18.80 -29.83
C GLU A 138 -34.83 -20.24 -29.44
N ASP A 139 -34.87 -20.43 -28.12
CA ASP A 139 -35.76 -21.33 -27.38
C ASP A 139 -35.27 -22.75 -27.08
N ALA A 140 -34.96 -23.02 -25.80
CA ALA A 140 -35.84 -23.79 -24.91
C ALA A 140 -35.12 -24.44 -23.71
N GLY A 141 -35.64 -24.18 -22.50
CA GLY A 141 -35.48 -25.01 -21.29
C GLY A 141 -34.29 -24.65 -20.39
N ALA A 142 -34.38 -24.57 -19.06
CA ALA A 142 -35.40 -25.10 -18.16
C ALA A 142 -35.32 -24.43 -16.77
N GLN A 143 -36.50 -24.04 -16.26
CA GLN A 143 -37.06 -24.42 -14.97
C GLN A 143 -36.38 -24.02 -13.64
N GLN A 144 -37.12 -23.17 -12.92
CA GLN A 144 -37.57 -23.34 -11.53
C GLN A 144 -36.52 -23.47 -10.42
N ARG A 145 -36.53 -22.49 -9.50
CA ARG A 145 -36.95 -22.71 -8.11
C ARG A 145 -37.30 -21.39 -7.43
N ARG A 146 -38.59 -21.27 -7.09
CA ARG A 146 -39.10 -20.40 -6.03
C ARG A 146 -38.38 -20.74 -4.72
N ARG A 147 -38.02 -19.73 -3.94
CA ARG A 147 -38.02 -19.79 -2.49
C ARG A 147 -38.59 -18.49 -1.96
N ASP A 148 -39.91 -18.52 -1.77
CA ASP A 148 -40.60 -17.70 -0.79
C ASP A 148 -40.26 -18.20 0.62
N ASP A 149 -40.41 -17.28 1.59
CA ASP A 149 -40.58 -17.47 3.03
C ASP A 149 -39.39 -18.01 3.85
N ASP A 150 -39.11 -17.49 5.05
CA ASP A 150 -40.10 -17.16 6.09
C ASP A 150 -39.51 -16.16 7.12
N GLY A 151 -40.31 -15.14 7.48
CA GLY A 151 -40.09 -14.33 8.68
C GLY A 151 -40.69 -15.00 9.93
N ARG A 152 -40.17 -14.65 11.11
CA ARG A 152 -40.86 -14.69 12.43
C ARG A 152 -39.94 -14.05 13.49
N ASP A 153 -40.22 -12.82 13.91
CA ASP A 153 -41.16 -12.43 14.97
C ASP A 153 -40.69 -12.89 16.37
N ARG A 154 -40.27 -11.93 17.21
CA ARG A 154 -39.87 -12.13 18.62
C ARG A 154 -40.92 -11.50 19.52
N GLY A 155 -41.63 -12.35 20.26
CA GLY A 155 -42.32 -11.96 21.49
C GLY A 155 -41.34 -11.76 22.65
#